data_AF-A0A7V7GUQ2-F1
#
_entry.id   AF-A0A7V7GUQ2-F1
#
_cell.length_a   1.000
_cell.length_b   1.000
_cell.length_c   1.000
_cell.angle_alpha   90.00
_cell.angle_beta   90.00
_cell.angle_gamma   90.00
#
_symmetry.space_group_name_H-M   'P 1'
#
loop_
_entity.id
_entity.type
_entity.pdbx_description
1 polymer ?
#
loop_
_entity_poly.entity_id
_entity_poly.type
_entity_poly.pdbx_seq_one_letter_code
_entity_poly.pdbx_strand_id
1 'polypeptide(L)'
;MVGLHLLKSMYALSDEAVCERWIENPYYQYFCGEEFFQHRFPIERSSITHWRKRVGESFFEKLLQESLRIAFDEKALKKNQLQRIVVVTFPPRIKP
;
A
#
# COMPACT_ATOMS: atom_id res chain seq x y z
N MET A 1 0.65 6.83 6.18
CA MET A 1 0.62 5.38 6.47
C MET A 1 -0.20 4.56 5.47
N VAL A 2 -1.49 4.86 5.27
CA VAL A 2 -2.33 4.09 4.31
C VAL A 2 -1.75 4.09 2.89
N GLY A 3 -1.35 5.26 2.37
CA GLY A 3 -0.73 5.39 1.05
C GLY A 3 0.53 4.52 0.86
N LEU A 4 1.38 4.43 1.89
CA LEU A 4 2.57 3.56 1.87
C LEU A 4 2.20 2.09 1.74
N HIS A 5 1.15 1.63 2.44
CA HIS A 5 0.68 0.25 2.31
C HIS A 5 0.08 -0.05 0.95
N LEU A 6 -0.61 0.92 0.33
CA LEU A 6 -1.12 0.80 -1.03
C LEU A 6 0.03 0.71 -2.04
N LEU A 7 1.01 1.62 -1.98
CA LEU A 7 2.21 1.59 -2.83
C LEU A 7 2.99 0.28 -2.66
N LYS A 8 3.16 -0.16 -1.41
CA LYS A 8 3.79 -1.45 -1.10
C LYS A 8 3.07 -2.60 -1.81
N SER A 9 1.73 -2.66 -1.74
CA SER A 9 0.94 -3.73 -2.36
C SER A 9 0.94 -3.64 -3.89
N MET A 10 0.79 -2.43 -4.45
CA MET A 10 0.75 -2.23 -5.91
C MET A 10 2.06 -2.63 -6.59
N TYR A 11 3.19 -2.34 -5.95
CA TYR A 11 4.52 -2.60 -6.50
C TYR A 11 5.22 -3.81 -5.89
N ALA A 12 4.51 -4.63 -5.10
CA ALA A 12 5.05 -5.82 -4.44
C ALA A 12 6.35 -5.56 -3.65
N LEU A 13 6.39 -4.47 -2.87
CA LEU A 13 7.59 -4.04 -2.14
C LEU A 13 7.66 -4.63 -0.73
N SER A 14 8.86 -4.64 -0.14
CA SER A 14 9.03 -4.84 1.30
C SER A 14 8.74 -3.53 2.07
N ASP A 15 8.68 -3.59 3.41
CA ASP A 15 8.53 -2.37 4.24
C ASP A 15 9.75 -1.45 4.08
N GLU A 16 10.95 -2.02 3.91
CA GLU A 16 12.20 -1.30 3.70
C GLU A 16 12.23 -0.64 2.33
N ALA A 17 11.90 -1.41 1.28
CA ALA A 17 11.95 -0.94 -0.10
C ALA A 17 10.93 0.17 -0.39
N VAL A 18 9.75 0.14 0.24
CA VAL A 18 8.78 1.23 0.08
C VAL A 18 9.25 2.52 0.75
N CYS A 19 9.90 2.44 1.92
CA CYS A 19 10.49 3.60 2.59
C CYS A 19 11.61 4.23 1.78
N GLU A 20 12.49 3.41 1.20
CA GLU A 20 13.61 3.88 0.36
C GLU A 20 13.10 4.57 -0.90
N ARG A 21 12.19 3.92 -1.65
CA ARG A 21 11.59 4.54 -2.84
C ARG A 21 10.79 5.79 -2.53
N TRP A 22 10.18 5.89 -1.35
CA TRP A 22 9.44 7.08 -0.95
C TRP A 22 10.36 8.30 -0.84
N ILE A 23 11.57 8.14 -0.30
CA ILE A 23 12.54 9.25 -0.16
C ILE A 23 12.97 9.78 -1.53
N GLU A 24 13.14 8.90 -2.52
CA GLU A 24 13.68 9.24 -3.83
C GLU A 24 12.61 9.67 -4.85
N ASN A 25 11.32 9.43 -4.55
CA ASN A 25 10.24 9.59 -5.53
C ASN A 25 9.19 10.63 -5.09
N PRO A 26 9.21 11.84 -5.69
CA PRO A 26 8.21 12.89 -5.40
C PRO A 26 6.76 12.45 -5.62
N TYR A 27 6.49 11.57 -6.58
CA TYR A 27 5.14 11.07 -6.82
C TYR A 27 4.64 10.18 -5.67
N TYR A 28 5.53 9.43 -5.04
CA TYR A 28 5.17 8.59 -3.88
C TYR A 28 4.88 9.47 -2.66
N GLN A 29 5.63 10.55 -2.49
CA GLN A 29 5.43 11.52 -1.43
C GLN A 29 4.10 12.26 -1.60
N TYR A 30 3.86 12.79 -2.80
CA TYR A 30 2.60 13.45 -3.14
C TYR A 30 1.40 12.51 -2.96
N PHE A 31 1.49 11.25 -3.43
CA PHE A 31 0.43 10.25 -3.21
C PHE A 31 0.17 9.98 -1.72
N CYS A 32 1.19 10.09 -0.88
CA CYS A 32 1.05 9.94 0.57
C CYS A 32 0.54 11.21 1.28
N GLY A 33 0.32 12.31 0.54
CA GLY A 33 -0.20 13.58 1.06
C GLY A 33 0.86 14.63 1.37
N GLU A 34 2.11 14.45 0.95
CA GLU A 34 3.13 15.50 1.11
C GLU A 34 2.95 16.61 0.07
N GLU A 35 2.96 17.86 0.52
CA GLU A 35 2.91 19.04 -0.35
C GLU A 35 4.28 19.47 -0.86
N PHE A 36 5.33 19.15 -0.09
CA PHE A 36 6.72 19.49 -0.40
C PHE A 36 7.59 18.24 -0.43
N PHE A 37 8.62 18.26 -1.27
CA PHE A 37 9.55 17.16 -1.37
C PHE A 37 10.40 17.01 -0.09
N GLN A 38 10.31 15.83 0.52
CA GLN A 38 11.00 15.45 1.74
C GLN A 38 12.22 14.58 1.40
N HIS A 39 13.38 14.92 1.95
CA HIS A 39 14.62 14.15 1.77
C HIS A 39 14.85 13.09 2.85
N ARG A 40 13.99 13.04 3.87
CA ARG A 40 14.08 12.08 4.97
C ARG A 40 12.71 11.47 5.20
N PHE A 41 12.72 10.17 5.45
CA PHE A 41 11.49 9.46 5.77
C PHE A 41 10.98 9.91 7.15
N PRO A 42 9.72 10.38 7.28
CA PRO A 42 9.24 11.08 8.48
C PRO A 42 8.94 10.15 9.67
N ILE A 43 9.00 8.83 9.47
CA ILE A 43 8.57 7.84 10.45
C ILE A 43 9.69 6.81 10.67
N GLU A 44 9.80 6.27 11.88
CA GLU A 44 10.73 5.17 12.14
C GLU A 44 10.30 3.90 11.37
N ARG A 45 11.25 3.22 10.73
CA ARG A 45 10.97 2.15 9.74
C ARG A 45 10.12 0.99 10.33
N SER A 46 10.28 0.67 11.61
CA SER A 46 9.47 -0.36 12.28
C SER A 46 7.98 0.02 12.42
N SER A 47 7.66 1.31 12.35
CA SER A 47 6.30 1.84 12.54
C SER A 47 5.31 1.29 11.52
N ILE A 48 5.74 0.90 10.32
CA ILE A 48 4.88 0.28 9.30
C ILE A 48 4.33 -1.06 9.80
N THR A 49 5.20 -1.92 10.32
CA THR A 49 4.78 -3.21 10.87
C THR A 49 3.93 -3.02 12.13
N HIS A 50 4.29 -2.10 13.02
CA HIS A 50 3.52 -1.83 14.23
C HIS A 50 2.13 -1.25 13.95
N TRP A 51 2.04 -0.32 12.99
CA TRP A 51 0.77 0.27 12.58
C TRP A 51 -0.14 -0.78 11.97
N ARG A 52 0.39 -1.63 11.07
CA ARG A 52 -0.36 -2.76 10.48
C ARG A 52 -0.96 -3.68 11.55
N LYS A 53 -0.17 -4.06 12.56
CA LYS A 53 -0.66 -4.88 13.68
C LYS A 53 -1.72 -4.19 14.52
N ARG A 54 -1.62 -2.87 14.69
CA ARG A 54 -2.55 -2.07 15.49
C ARG A 54 -3.92 -1.90 14.82
N VAL A 55 -3.95 -1.65 13.52
CA VAL A 55 -5.21 -1.46 12.78
C VAL A 55 -5.91 -2.79 12.47
N GLY A 56 -5.13 -3.88 12.37
CA GLY A 56 -5.66 -5.23 12.13
C GLY A 56 -6.14 -5.45 10.69
N GLU A 57 -6.50 -6.69 10.38
CA GLU A 57 -6.88 -7.13 9.02
C GLU A 57 -8.20 -6.52 8.55
N SER A 58 -9.17 -6.37 9.46
CA SER A 58 -10.50 -5.80 9.16
C SER A 58 -10.43 -4.38 8.61
N PHE A 59 -9.42 -3.59 8.99
CA PHE A 59 -9.17 -2.28 8.41
C PHE A 59 -8.77 -2.38 6.94
N PHE A 60 -7.86 -3.31 6.60
CA PHE A 60 -7.38 -3.48 5.23
C PHE A 60 -8.46 -4.07 4.31
N GLU A 61 -9.33 -4.94 4.83
CA GLU A 61 -10.50 -5.44 4.09
C GLU A 61 -11.43 -4.29 3.70
N LYS A 62 -11.76 -3.41 4.65
CA LYS A 62 -12.58 -2.22 4.38
C LYS A 62 -11.90 -1.27 3.40
N LEU A 63 -10.60 -1.04 3.55
CA LEU A 63 -9.83 -0.21 2.64
C LEU A 63 -9.87 -0.76 1.21
N LEU A 64 -9.73 -2.08 1.03
CA LEU A 64 -9.82 -2.73 -0.26
C LEU A 64 -11.23 -2.61 -0.85
N GLN A 65 -12.26 -2.84 -0.05
CA GLN A 65 -13.66 -2.71 -0.48
C GLN A 65 -13.96 -1.28 -0.98
N GLU A 66 -13.58 -0.26 -0.22
CA GLU A 66 -13.79 1.13 -0.62
C GLU A 66 -12.95 1.50 -1.85
N SER A 67 -11.72 1.00 -1.97
CA SER A 67 -10.88 1.23 -3.16
C SER A 67 -11.53 0.65 -4.42
N LEU A 68 -12.11 -0.55 -4.33
CA LEU A 68 -12.83 -1.17 -5.44
C LEU A 68 -14.13 -0.44 -5.77
N ARG A 69 -14.87 0.03 -4.76
CA ARG A 69 -16.10 0.82 -4.94
C ARG A 69 -15.79 2.10 -5.72
N ILE A 70 -14.80 2.87 -5.28
CA ILE A 70 -14.36 4.09 -5.96
C ILE A 70 -13.89 3.78 -7.39
N ALA A 71 -13.08 2.74 -7.58
CA ALA A 71 -12.62 2.36 -8.91
C ALA A 71 -13.78 1.98 -9.87
N PHE A 72 -14.85 1.41 -9.34
CA PHE A 72 -16.06 1.11 -10.10
C PHE A 72 -16.83 2.40 -10.45
N ASP A 73 -17.02 3.29 -9.48
CA ASP A 73 -17.74 4.55 -9.64
C ASP A 73 -17.03 5.49 -10.65
N GLU A 74 -15.70 5.55 -10.59
CA GLU A 74 -14.83 6.31 -11.51
C GLU A 74 -14.66 5.65 -12.90
N LYS A 75 -15.34 4.51 -13.15
CA LYS A 75 -15.23 3.72 -14.38
C LYS A 75 -13.81 3.23 -14.71
N ALA A 76 -12.90 3.29 -13.74
CA ALA A 76 -11.56 2.72 -13.83
C ALA A 76 -11.59 1.18 -13.84
N LEU A 77 -12.68 0.57 -13.34
CA LEU A 77 -12.89 -0.87 -13.28
C LEU A 77 -14.14 -1.30 -14.06
N LYS A 78 -13.97 -2.21 -15.03
CA LYS A 78 -15.08 -2.85 -15.74
C LYS A 78 -15.53 -4.12 -15.00
N LYS A 79 -16.83 -4.44 -15.00
CA LYS A 79 -17.36 -5.66 -14.35
C LYS A 79 -16.63 -6.96 -14.77
N ASN A 80 -16.19 -7.05 -16.01
CA ASN A 80 -15.49 -8.23 -16.52
C ASN A 80 -14.08 -8.42 -15.91
N GLN A 81 -13.46 -7.36 -15.38
CA GLN A 81 -12.17 -7.42 -14.71
C GLN A 81 -12.29 -8.00 -13.29
N LEU A 82 -13.45 -7.86 -12.65
CA LEU A 82 -13.73 -8.45 -11.33
C LEU A 82 -13.90 -9.97 -11.38
N GLN A 83 -14.12 -10.56 -12.56
CA GLN A 83 -14.26 -12.01 -12.73
C GLN A 83 -12.94 -12.77 -12.58
N ARG A 84 -11.81 -12.07 -12.58
CA ARG A 84 -10.47 -12.67 -12.50
C ARG A 84 -9.69 -12.05 -11.35
N ILE A 85 -9.67 -12.76 -10.22
CA ILE A 85 -8.87 -12.36 -9.06
C ILE A 85 -7.45 -12.94 -9.23
N VAL A 86 -6.46 -12.08 -9.40
CA VAL A 86 -5.05 -12.48 -9.36
C VAL A 86 -4.60 -12.41 -7.90
N VAL A 87 -4.57 -13.55 -7.23
CA VAL A 87 -3.99 -13.65 -5.88
C VAL A 87 -2.48 -13.83 -6.03
N VAL A 88 -1.71 -12.80 -5.69
CA VAL A 88 -0.25 -12.90 -5.61
C VAL A 88 0.11 -13.50 -4.25
N THR A 89 0.28 -14.82 -4.21
CA THR A 89 0.82 -15.51 -3.02
C THR A 89 2.33 -15.48 -3.03
N PHE A 90 2.93 -14.90 -1.98
CA PHE A 90 4.37 -15.07 -1.71
C PHE A 90 4.62 -16.40 -0.99
N PRO A 91 5.72 -17.10 -1.26
CA PRO A 91 6.07 -18.30 -0.51
C PRO A 91 6.22 -17.97 0.98
N PRO A 92 5.78 -18.85 1.89
CA PRO A 92 5.94 -18.64 3.32
C PRO A 92 7.43 -18.49 3.65
N ARG A 93 7.80 -17.43 4.39
CA ARG A 93 9.13 -17.31 4.97
C ARG A 93 9.34 -18.50 5.91
N ILE A 94 10.20 -19.42 5.51
CA ILE A 94 10.71 -20.49 6.37
C ILE A 94 11.38 -19.78 7.55
N LYS A 95 10.79 -19.88 8.74
CA LYS A 95 11.46 -19.48 9.98
C LYS A 95 12.53 -20.55 10.29
N PRO A 96 13.73 -20.17 10.75
CA PRO A 96 14.71 -21.11 11.26
C PRO A 96 14.19 -21.85 12.51
#